data_AF-A0A535GM01-F1
#
_entry.id   AF-A0A535GM01-F1
#
_cell.length_a   1.000
_cell.length_b   1.000
_cell.length_c   1.000
_cell.angle_alpha   90.00
_cell.angle_beta   90.00
_cell.angle_gamma   90.00
#
_symmetry.space_group_name_H-M   'P 1'
#
loop_
_entity.id
_entity.type
_entity.pdbx_description
1 polymer ?
#
loop_
_entity_poly.entity_id
_entity_poly.type
_entity_poly.pdbx_seq_one_letter_code
_entity_poly.pdbx_strand_id
1 'polypeptide(L)' 'MATAMMENNLNRALELLGGSIDPEIEESYPSIEARILAQALENVELAEQRLREIQKLVGDFEEVLD' A
#
# COMPACT_ATOMS: atom_id res chain seq x y z
N MET A 1 -11.76 24.54 -9.16
CA MET A 1 -11.30 23.45 -10.05
C MET A 1 -10.09 22.73 -9.47
N ALA A 2 -8.99 23.41 -9.12
CA ALA A 2 -7.79 22.76 -8.58
C ALA A 2 -8.03 21.96 -7.27
N THR A 3 -8.80 22.51 -6.34
CA THR A 3 -9.16 21.84 -5.06
C THR A 3 -9.99 20.57 -5.28
N ALA A 4 -11.03 20.64 -6.11
CA ALA A 4 -11.86 19.48 -6.45
C ALA A 4 -11.08 18.37 -7.18
N MET A 5 -10.08 18.74 -7.99
CA MET A 5 -9.20 17.76 -8.64
C MET A 5 -8.29 17.06 -7.63
N MET A 6 -7.78 17.79 -6.64
CA MET A 6 -6.96 17.23 -5.58
C MET A 6 -7.77 16.29 -4.67
N GLU A 7 -8.98 16.68 -4.26
CA GLU A 7 -9.88 15.83 -3.49
C GLU A 7 -10.22 14.52 -4.22
N ASN A 8 -10.51 14.59 -5.52
CA ASN A 8 -10.74 13.39 -6.34
C ASN A 8 -9.53 12.46 -6.39
N ASN A 9 -8.32 13.02 -6.50
CA ASN A 9 -7.09 12.22 -6.51
C ASN A 9 -6.85 11.53 -5.17
N LEU A 10 -7.10 12.21 -4.05
CA LEU A 10 -6.95 11.66 -2.72
C LEU A 10 -7.97 10.54 -2.44
N ASN A 11 -9.23 10.76 -2.82
CA ASN A 11 -10.26 9.73 -2.73
C ASN A 11 -9.88 8.50 -3.57
N ARG A 12 -9.38 8.72 -4.79
CA ARG A 12 -8.93 7.61 -5.63
C ARG A 12 -7.73 6.86 -5.03
N ALA A 13 -6.80 7.57 -4.39
CA ALA A 13 -5.67 6.94 -3.72
C ALA A 13 -6.14 6.09 -2.52
N LEU A 14 -7.12 6.56 -1.74
CA LEU A 14 -7.73 5.78 -0.66
C LEU A 14 -8.42 4.51 -1.17
N GLU A 15 -9.16 4.60 -2.27
CA GLU A 15 -9.78 3.42 -2.90
C GLU A 15 -8.73 2.36 -3.28
N LEU A 16 -7.59 2.78 -3.84
CA LEU A 16 -6.50 1.88 -4.23
C LEU A 16 -5.82 1.21 -3.03
N LEU A 17 -5.84 1.86 -1.87
CA LEU A 17 -5.32 1.28 -0.62
C LEU A 17 -6.29 0.28 0.03
N GLY A 18 -7.51 0.12 -0.50
CA GLY A 18 -8.55 -0.75 0.07
C GLY A 18 -9.59 -0.01 0.91
N GLY A 19 -9.56 1.33 0.90
CA GLY A 19 -10.61 2.18 1.49
C GLY A 19 -10.44 2.51 2.98
N SER A 20 -9.35 2.07 3.62
CA SER A 20 -9.02 2.39 5.02
C SER A 20 -7.52 2.64 5.21
N ILE A 21 -7.19 3.45 6.22
CA ILE A 21 -5.83 3.66 6.71
C ILE A 21 -5.74 3.06 8.12
N ASP A 22 -4.59 2.48 8.45
CA ASP A 22 -4.29 1.97 9.78
C ASP A 22 -4.41 3.09 10.84
N PRO A 23 -5.09 2.85 11.99
CA PRO A 23 -5.23 3.85 13.05
C PRO A 23 -3.90 4.43 13.54
N GLU A 24 -2.82 3.64 13.61
CA GLU A 24 -1.51 4.13 14.03
C GLU A 24 -0.94 5.13 13.03
N ILE A 25 -1.18 4.91 11.73
CA ILE A 25 -0.80 5.84 10.66
C ILE A 25 -1.67 7.10 10.71
N GLU A 26 -2.98 6.97 10.96
CA GLU A 26 -3.87 8.11 11.11
C GLU A 26 -3.45 9.04 12.27
N GLU A 27 -3.03 8.46 13.39
CA GLU A 27 -2.55 9.20 14.57
C GLU A 27 -1.15 9.80 14.36
N SER A 28 -0.27 9.10 13.63
CA SER A 28 1.13 9.50 13.44
C SER A 28 1.34 10.61 12.41
N TYR A 29 0.46 10.72 11.41
CA TYR A 29 0.62 11.68 10.32
C TYR A 29 -0.50 12.74 10.30
N PRO A 30 -0.17 14.03 10.19
CA PRO A 30 -1.15 15.11 10.31
C PRO A 30 -1.96 15.39 9.04
N SER A 31 -1.48 14.97 7.87
CA SER A 31 -2.15 15.21 6.58
C SER A 31 -2.58 13.90 5.93
N ILE A 32 -3.69 13.96 5.19
CA ILE A 32 -4.23 12.80 4.47
C ILE A 32 -3.27 12.28 3.41
N GLU A 33 -2.52 13.16 2.75
CA GLU A 33 -1.47 12.80 1.78
C GLU A 33 -0.37 11.97 2.45
N ALA A 34 0.09 12.41 3.62
CA ALA A 34 1.13 11.73 4.37
C ALA A 34 0.65 10.35 4.86
N ARG A 35 -0.60 10.27 5.32
CA ARG A 35 -1.24 9.01 5.72
C ARG A 35 -1.37 8.03 4.56
N ILE A 36 -1.85 8.50 3.40
CA ILE A 36 -1.96 7.70 2.17
C ILE A 36 -0.58 7.16 1.77
N LEU A 37 0.45 8.02 1.78
CA LEU A 37 1.81 7.60 1.44
C LEU A 37 2.35 6.56 2.41
N ALA A 38 2.19 6.77 3.73
CA ALA A 38 2.62 5.84 4.75
C ALA A 38 1.93 4.47 4.60
N GLN A 39 0.60 4.46 4.40
CA GLN A 39 -0.15 3.22 4.18
C GLN A 39 0.30 2.49 2.91
N ALA A 40 0.59 3.23 1.83
CA ALA A 40 1.07 2.64 0.59
C ALA A 40 2.40 1.91 0.78
N LEU A 41 3.32 2.50 1.55
CA LEU A 41 4.63 1.91 1.83
C LEU A 41 4.50 0.65 2.70
N GLU A 42 3.66 0.70 3.73
CA GLU A 42 3.39 -0.47 4.57
C GLU A 42 2.77 -1.62 3.76
N ASN A 43 1.82 -1.31 2.88
CA ASN A 43 1.21 -2.30 1.99
C ASN A 43 2.25 -2.98 1.08
N VAL A 44 3.23 -2.21 0.58
CA VAL A 44 4.33 -2.76 -0.23
C VAL A 44 5.22 -3.67 0.61
N GLU A 45 5.61 -3.25 1.81
CA GLU A 45 6.42 -4.07 2.71
C GLU A 45 5.72 -5.40 3.06
N LEU A 46 4.43 -5.34 3.40
CA LEU A 46 3.62 -6.54 3.66
C LEU A 46 3.52 -7.44 2.42
N ALA A 47 3.36 -6.86 1.23
CA ALA A 47 3.33 -7.61 -0.01
C ALA A 47 4.66 -8.32 -0.28
N GLU A 48 5.80 -7.67 -0.05
CA GLU A 48 7.13 -8.28 -0.19
C GLU A 48 7.36 -9.41 0.82
N GLN A 49 6.96 -9.20 2.07
CA GLN A 49 7.07 -10.24 3.11
C GLN A 49 6.24 -11.47 2.73
N ARG A 50 4.98 -11.27 2.33
CA ARG A 50 4.09 -12.34 1.87
C ARG A 50 4.64 -13.05 0.63
N LEU A 51 5.21 -12.30 -0.32
CA LEU A 51 5.83 -12.88 -1.51
C LEU A 51 6.96 -13.82 -1.14
N ARG A 52 7.86 -13.40 -0.24
CA ARG A 52 8.97 -14.25 0.24
C ARG A 52 8.48 -15.50 0.97
N GLU A 53 7.42 -15.39 1.76
CA GLU A 53 6.80 -16.55 2.42
C GLU A 53 6.23 -17.53 1.40
N ILE A 54 5.52 -17.02 0.38
CA ILE A 54 5.00 -17.84 -0.70
C ILE A 54 6.14 -18.54 -1.46
N GLN A 55 7.21 -17.82 -1.79
CA GLN A 55 8.40 -18.38 -2.45
C GLN A 55 9.03 -19.53 -1.63
N LYS A 56 9.15 -19.36 -0.30
CA LYS A 56 9.64 -20.45 0.58
C LYS A 56 8.75 -21.69 0.56
N LEU A 57 7.43 -21.52 0.40
CA LEU A 57 6.47 -22.62 0.42
C LEU A 57 6.34 -23.33 -0.93
N VAL A 58 6.40 -22.58 -2.03
CA VAL A 58 6.15 -23.08 -3.39
C VAL A 58 7.45 -23.42 -4.13
N GLY A 59 8.60 -22.96 -3.62
CA GLY A 59 9.89 -23.00 -4.32
C GLY A 59 10.09 -21.74 -5.17
N ASP A 60 11.34 -21.39 -5.46
CA ASP A 60 11.64 -20.28 -6.36
C ASP A 60 11.22 -20.67 -7.78
N PHE A 61 10.37 -19.86 -8.42
CA PHE A 61 9.97 -20.06 -9.82
C PHE A 61 11.17 -20.00 -10.79
N GLU A 62 12.33 -19.50 -10.35
CA GLU A 62 13.57 -19.55 -11.14
C GLU A 62 14.07 -20.99 -11.36
N GLU A 63 13.83 -21.95 -10.45
CA GLU A 63 14.26 -23.34 -10.63
C GLU A 63 13.36 -24.16 -11.57
N VAL A 64 12.20 -23.63 -11.98
CA VAL A 64 11.21 -24.37 -12.81
C VAL A 64 11.42 -24.15 -14.31
N LEU A 65 12.36 -23.28 -14.71
CA LEU A 65 12.65 -22.96 -16.11
C LEU A 65 13.94 -23.58 -16.67
N ASP A 66 14.58 -24.52 -15.94
CA ASP A 66 15.69 -25.33 -16.46
C ASP A 66 15.21 -26.65 -17.12
#